data_AF-A0A931D6H0-F1
#
_entry.id   AF-A0A931D6H0-F1
#
_cell.length_a   1.000
_cell.length_b   1.000
_cell.length_c   1.000
_cell.angle_alpha   90.00
_cell.angle_beta   90.00
_cell.angle_gamma   90.00
#
_symmetry.space_group_name_H-M   'P 1'
#
loop_
_entity.id
_entity.type
_entity.pdbx_description
1 polymer ?
#
loop_
_entity_poly.entity_id
_entity_poly.type
_entity_poly.pdbx_seq_one_letter_code
_entity_poly.pdbx_strand_id
1 'polypeptide(L)'
;MKVPDKYHGYECAEYFVDCWAECGYFDDKSQTQIVTPLGEAYEDREIGFFAIGRSGVDSIDFGYRKGHMGLWAFHPIDQEFQLMAVTIMELVDGWCSGKLAV
;
A
#
# COMPACT_ATOMS: atom_id res chain seq x y z
N MET A 1 -14.49 -1.38 -9.04
CA MET A 1 -15.23 -1.44 -7.75
C MET A 1 -15.52 -0.03 -7.24
N LYS A 2 -16.58 0.22 -6.45
CA LYS A 2 -16.75 1.54 -5.75
C LYS A 2 -15.94 1.53 -4.46
N VAL A 3 -15.34 2.67 -4.08
CA VAL A 3 -14.62 2.82 -2.81
C VAL A 3 -15.61 2.75 -1.63
N PRO A 4 -15.47 1.78 -0.69
CA PRO A 4 -16.28 1.72 0.52
C PRO A 4 -16.17 2.98 1.39
N ASP A 5 -17.26 3.39 2.03
CA ASP A 5 -17.35 4.64 2.83
C ASP A 5 -16.28 4.78 3.90
N LYS A 6 -15.90 3.67 4.54
CA LYS A 6 -14.84 3.67 5.56
C LYS A 6 -13.47 4.12 5.02
N TYR A 7 -13.25 4.04 3.70
CA TYR A 7 -11.99 4.42 3.07
C TYR A 7 -12.03 5.81 2.41
N HIS A 8 -13.12 6.58 2.51
CA HIS A 8 -13.22 7.91 1.87
C HIS A 8 -12.25 8.95 2.44
N GLY A 9 -11.63 8.69 3.60
CA GLY A 9 -10.58 9.54 4.16
C GLY A 9 -9.19 9.31 3.55
N TYR A 10 -9.06 8.33 2.65
CA TYR A 10 -7.82 7.96 1.99
C TYR A 10 -7.92 8.24 0.49
N GLU A 11 -6.83 8.71 -0.10
CA GLU A 11 -6.72 8.92 -1.55
C GLU A 11 -6.44 7.57 -2.27
N CYS A 12 -7.35 6.61 -2.11
CA CYS A 12 -7.15 5.20 -2.50
C CYS A 12 -8.01 4.75 -3.68
N ALA A 13 -8.59 5.67 -4.45
CA ALA A 13 -9.49 5.34 -5.55
C ALA A 13 -8.84 4.39 -6.58
N GLU A 14 -7.54 4.58 -6.86
CA GLU A 14 -6.75 3.73 -7.76
C GLU A 14 -6.81 2.24 -7.38
N TYR A 15 -6.72 1.94 -6.09
CA TYR A 15 -6.78 0.58 -5.56
C TYR A 15 -8.07 -0.17 -5.97
N PHE A 16 -9.17 0.56 -6.19
CA PHE A 16 -10.48 -0.01 -6.49
C PHE A 16 -10.85 -0.04 -7.98
N VAL A 17 -10.06 0.54 -8.88
CA VAL A 17 -10.39 0.65 -10.32
C VAL A 17 -9.67 -0.37 -11.21
N ASP A 18 -8.40 -0.69 -10.94
CA ASP A 18 -7.56 -1.50 -11.84
C ASP A 18 -7.31 -2.93 -11.32
N CYS A 19 -8.33 -3.56 -10.74
CA CYS A 19 -8.28 -4.91 -10.16
C CYS A 19 -7.28 -5.12 -9.00
N TRP A 20 -6.56 -4.09 -8.54
CA TRP A 20 -5.64 -4.21 -7.39
C TRP A 20 -6.34 -4.75 -6.13
N ALA A 21 -7.53 -4.23 -5.82
CA ALA A 21 -8.35 -4.72 -4.72
C ALA A 21 -8.87 -6.17 -4.90
N GLU A 22 -8.89 -6.69 -6.13
CA GLU A 22 -9.42 -8.03 -6.42
C GLU A 22 -8.30 -9.08 -6.49
N CYS A 23 -7.17 -8.72 -7.10
CA CYS A 23 -6.08 -9.65 -7.39
C CYS A 23 -4.80 -9.39 -6.59
N GLY A 24 -4.58 -8.16 -6.13
CA GLY A 24 -3.29 -7.72 -5.62
C GLY A 24 -2.17 -7.81 -6.68
N TYR A 25 -0.93 -7.85 -6.19
CA TYR A 25 0.28 -8.09 -6.99
C TYR A 25 1.32 -8.82 -6.16
N PHE A 26 1.74 -9.97 -6.66
CA PHE A 26 2.83 -10.76 -6.12
C PHE A 26 4.04 -10.63 -7.05
N ASP A 27 5.18 -10.22 -6.51
CA ASP A 27 6.45 -10.27 -7.24
C ASP A 27 7.10 -11.64 -7.04
N ASP A 28 7.12 -12.44 -8.11
CA ASP A 28 7.74 -13.75 -8.13
C ASP A 28 9.25 -13.68 -7.87
N LYS A 29 9.92 -12.57 -8.21
CA LYS A 29 11.37 -12.47 -8.05
C LYS A 29 11.77 -12.28 -6.60
N SER A 30 11.11 -11.36 -5.89
CA SER A 30 11.36 -11.13 -4.46
C SER A 30 10.53 -12.04 -3.55
N GLN A 31 9.61 -12.84 -4.10
CA GLN A 31 8.63 -13.65 -3.35
C GLN A 31 7.83 -12.79 -2.37
N THR A 32 7.42 -11.60 -2.79
CA THR A 32 6.76 -10.60 -1.95
C THR A 32 5.39 -10.21 -2.49
N GLN A 33 4.38 -10.21 -1.63
CA GLN A 33 3.06 -9.65 -1.93
C GLN A 33 3.11 -8.11 -1.79
N ILE A 34 3.52 -7.42 -2.85
CA ILE A 34 3.68 -5.95 -2.85
C ILE A 34 2.33 -5.27 -2.65
N VAL A 35 1.27 -5.77 -3.29
CA VAL A 35 -0.09 -5.27 -3.15
C VAL A 35 -0.99 -6.43 -2.74
N THR A 36 -1.69 -6.34 -1.63
CA THR A 36 -2.63 -7.38 -1.18
C THR A 36 -4.03 -7.14 -1.79
N PRO A 37 -4.81 -8.19 -2.04
CA PRO A 37 -6.22 -8.06 -2.36
C PRO A 37 -7.00 -7.53 -1.14
N LEU A 38 -8.19 -6.96 -1.36
CA LEU A 38 -8.98 -6.26 -0.34
C LEU A 38 -9.36 -7.16 0.85
N GLY A 39 -9.48 -8.46 0.64
CA GLY A 39 -9.75 -9.44 1.71
C GLY A 39 -8.62 -9.57 2.74
N GLU A 40 -7.41 -9.14 2.37
CA GLU A 40 -6.22 -9.17 3.22
C GLU A 40 -5.74 -7.76 3.61
N ALA A 41 -6.17 -6.73 2.89
CA ALA A 41 -5.95 -5.34 3.26
C ALA A 41 -6.69 -4.98 4.56
N TYR A 42 -6.11 -4.09 5.35
CA TYR A 42 -6.67 -3.70 6.65
C TYR A 42 -6.50 -2.21 6.93
N GLU A 43 -7.37 -1.68 7.78
CA GLU A 43 -7.27 -0.30 8.26
C GLU A 43 -6.75 -0.30 9.70
N ASP A 44 -5.67 0.43 9.95
CA ASP A 44 -5.30 0.88 11.27
C ASP A 44 -5.83 2.31 11.49
N ARG A 45 -6.85 2.42 12.33
CA ARG A 45 -7.53 3.69 12.61
C ARG A 45 -6.76 4.57 13.58
N GLU A 46 -5.88 4.00 14.40
CA GLU A 46 -5.12 4.75 15.40
C GLU A 46 -4.10 5.66 14.71
N ILE A 47 -3.41 5.12 13.71
CA ILE A 47 -2.41 5.86 12.92
C ILE A 47 -2.99 6.43 11.61
N GLY A 48 -4.25 6.14 11.30
CA GLY A 48 -4.92 6.60 10.08
C GLY A 48 -4.24 6.06 8.82
N PHE A 49 -4.06 4.74 8.78
CA PHE A 49 -3.37 4.04 7.71
C PHE A 49 -4.22 2.91 7.13
N PHE A 50 -4.38 2.90 5.82
CA PHE A 50 -5.02 1.82 5.09
C PHE A 50 -3.94 1.00 4.40
N ALA A 51 -3.55 -0.11 5.03
CA ALA A 51 -2.52 -1.01 4.54
C ALA A 51 -3.06 -1.89 3.41
N ILE A 52 -2.40 -1.82 2.25
CA ILE A 52 -2.77 -2.51 1.01
C ILE A 52 -1.62 -3.35 0.45
N GLY A 53 -0.54 -3.54 1.20
CA GLY A 53 0.68 -4.14 0.69
C GLY A 53 1.74 -4.32 1.77
N ARG A 54 2.77 -5.10 1.46
CA ARG A 54 3.89 -5.38 2.40
C ARG A 54 5.23 -5.25 1.69
N SER A 55 6.23 -4.75 2.41
CA SER A 55 7.62 -4.77 1.95
C SER A 55 8.25 -6.17 2.02
N GLY A 56 7.71 -7.04 2.88
CA GLY A 56 8.29 -8.35 3.19
C GLY A 56 9.44 -8.30 4.21
N VAL A 57 9.77 -7.12 4.76
CA VAL A 57 10.83 -6.92 5.76
C VAL A 57 10.33 -6.06 6.92
N ASP A 58 10.85 -6.31 8.12
CA ASP A 58 10.65 -5.48 9.33
C ASP A 58 9.20 -5.10 9.68
N SER A 59 8.24 -5.90 9.22
CA SER A 59 6.80 -5.62 9.35
C SER A 59 6.41 -4.25 8.76
N ILE A 60 7.14 -3.78 7.75
CA ILE A 60 6.84 -2.52 7.05
C ILE A 60 5.74 -2.79 6.03
N ASP A 61 4.62 -2.09 6.20
CA ASP A 61 3.46 -2.19 5.33
C ASP A 61 3.39 -0.99 4.37
N PHE A 62 2.90 -1.23 3.16
CA PHE A 62 2.56 -0.20 2.19
C PHE A 62 1.07 0.13 2.25
N GLY A 63 0.73 1.39 2.13
CA GLY A 63 -0.66 1.81 2.25
C GLY A 63 -0.90 3.28 2.02
N TYR A 64 -2.16 3.67 2.20
CA TYR A 64 -2.59 5.05 2.10
C TYR A 64 -2.62 5.69 3.49
N ARG A 65 -2.08 6.89 3.59
CA ARG A 65 -2.13 7.69 4.81
C ARG A 65 -3.31 8.66 4.73
N LYS A 66 -4.13 8.70 5.79
CA LYS A 66 -5.36 9.50 5.82
C LYS A 66 -5.09 10.98 5.56
N GLY A 67 -5.81 11.57 4.60
CA GLY A 67 -5.65 12.98 4.21
C GLY A 67 -4.35 13.32 3.47
N HIS A 68 -3.54 12.33 3.10
CA HIS A 68 -2.34 12.50 2.30
C HIS A 68 -2.45 11.76 0.97
N MET A 69 -1.86 12.34 -0.07
CA MET A 69 -1.76 11.71 -1.38
C MET A 69 -0.62 10.69 -1.42
N GLY A 70 -0.74 9.73 -2.33
CA GLY A 70 0.29 8.73 -2.61
C GLY A 70 0.28 7.53 -1.65
N LEU A 71 1.24 6.64 -1.89
CA LEU A 71 1.49 5.42 -1.15
C LEU A 71 2.68 5.59 -0.23
N TRP A 72 2.50 5.14 0.99
CA TRP A 72 3.41 5.33 2.10
C TRP A 72 3.82 3.97 2.65
N ALA A 73 5.09 3.86 3.03
CA ALA A 73 5.58 2.82 3.92
C ALA A 73 5.41 3.30 5.36
N PHE A 74 4.83 2.46 6.22
CA PHE A 74 4.79 2.71 7.67
C PHE A 74 5.90 1.92 8.36
N HIS A 75 6.78 2.64 9.06
CA HIS A 75 7.90 2.08 9.84
C HIS A 75 7.46 1.91 11.29
N PRO A 76 7.09 0.70 11.75
CA PRO A 76 6.48 0.51 13.06
C PRO A 76 7.44 0.77 14.24
N ILE A 77 8.75 0.64 14.02
CA ILE A 77 9.77 0.87 15.05
C ILE A 77 9.86 2.37 15.38
N ASP A 78 9.96 3.21 14.34
CA ASP A 78 10.12 4.67 14.49
C ASP A 78 8.77 5.41 14.53
N GLN A 79 7.67 4.71 14.21
CA GLN A 79 6.33 5.28 14.01
C GLN A 79 6.29 6.37 12.93
N GLU A 80 7.05 6.17 11.86
CA GLU A 80 7.20 7.14 10.78
C GLU A 80 6.55 6.67 9.48
N PHE A 81 6.12 7.63 8.67
CA PHE A 81 5.60 7.41 7.32
C PHE A 81 6.60 7.91 6.29
N GLN A 82 7.01 7.04 5.38
CA GLN A 82 7.87 7.38 4.24
C GLN A 82 7.05 7.34 2.95
N LEU A 83 7.02 8.43 2.19
CA LEU A 83 6.38 8.45 0.88
C LEU A 83 7.18 7.58 -0.10
N MET A 84 6.52 6.62 -0.73
CA MET A 84 7.15 5.65 -1.64
C MET A 84 6.84 5.95 -3.10
N ALA A 85 5.57 6.25 -3.40
CA ALA A 85 5.09 6.43 -4.76
C ALA A 85 3.81 7.28 -4.79
N VAL A 86 3.47 7.87 -5.93
CA VAL A 86 2.20 8.60 -6.10
C VAL A 86 1.08 7.65 -6.56
N THR A 87 1.42 6.55 -7.23
CA THR A 87 0.47 5.55 -7.74
C THR A 87 0.88 4.12 -7.39
N ILE A 88 -0.06 3.17 -7.43
CA ILE A 88 0.23 1.74 -7.20
C ILE A 88 1.20 1.23 -8.26
N MET A 89 1.01 1.63 -9.51
CA MET A 89 1.91 1.23 -10.60
C MET A 89 3.35 1.70 -10.36
N GLU A 90 3.54 2.94 -9.88
CA GLU A 90 4.87 3.45 -9.52
C GLU A 90 5.48 2.68 -8.34
N LEU A 91 4.68 2.29 -7.34
CA LEU A 91 5.14 1.46 -6.23
C LEU A 91 5.64 0.09 -6.74
N VAL A 92 4.82 -0.59 -7.54
CA VAL A 92 5.14 -1.92 -8.08
C VAL A 92 6.37 -1.87 -8.97
N ASP A 93 6.41 -0.98 -9.97
CA ASP A 93 7.56 -0.85 -10.88
C ASP A 93 8.83 -0.45 -10.11
N GLY A 94 8.72 0.52 -9.20
CA GLY A 94 9.82 1.00 -8.39
C GLY A 94 10.40 -0.07 -7.48
N TRP A 95 9.55 -0.89 -6.85
CA TRP A 95 9.97 -1.98 -5.98
C TRP A 95 10.60 -3.13 -6.78
N CYS A 96 9.94 -3.62 -7.83
CA CYS A 96 10.42 -4.73 -8.65
C CYS A 96 11.74 -4.40 -9.38
N SER A 97 11.94 -3.13 -9.76
CA SER A 97 13.19 -2.66 -10.37
C SER A 97 14.31 -2.40 -9.36
N GLY A 98 14.02 -2.38 -8.06
CA GLY A 98 14.96 -2.02 -7.00
C GLY A 98 15.25 -0.51 -6.93
N LYS A 99 14.43 0.32 -7.57
CA LYS A 99 14.52 1.79 -7.50
C LYS A 99 13.97 2.32 -6.16
N LEU A 100 13.00 1.62 -5.58
CA LEU A 100 12.46 1.89 -4.26
C LEU A 100 13.02 0.91 -3.24
N ALA A 101 13.25 1.41 -2.03
CA ALA A 101 13.65 0.63 -0.87
C ALA A 101 13.11 1.31 0.40
N VAL A 102 12.87 0.51 1.44
CA VAL A 102 12.54 0.95 2.79
C VAL A 102 13.75 0.76 3.70
#